data_AF-A0A4Y3IHZ5-F1
#
_entry.id   AF-A0A4Y3IHZ5-F1
#
_cell.length_a   1.000
_cell.length_b   1.000
_cell.length_c   1.000
_cell.angle_alpha   90.00
_cell.angle_beta   90.00
_cell.angle_gamma   90.00
#
_symmetry.space_group_name_H-M   'P 1'
#
loop_
_entity.id
_entity.type
_entity.pdbx_description
1 polymer ?
#
loop_
_entity_poly.entity_id
_entity_poly.type
_entity_poly.pdbx_seq_one_letter_code
_entity_poly.pdbx_strand_id
1 'polypeptide(L)'
;MIAGMSASFVAKAETGIGVSVGKPFWGLDVAHNGFRMNVSLDDQFGIGANKTFAVSGTPMYLFIGGQYVDRNQHYVALTPGIGAEFRVKPVGFYVDLTPAIYLDELDVELEARAGIKVYF
;
A
#
# COMPACT_ATOMS: atom_id res chain seq x y z
N MET A 1 15.43 -7.01 37.07
CA MET A 1 16.30 -6.78 35.90
C MET A 1 16.55 -8.12 35.24
N ILE A 2 16.74 -8.20 33.91
CA ILE A 2 16.64 -9.37 32.99
C ILE A 2 15.25 -9.40 32.33
N ALA A 3 15.08 -9.36 31.01
CA ALA A 3 15.99 -9.18 29.88
C ALA A 3 15.17 -8.57 28.74
N GLY A 4 15.79 -7.66 27.99
CA GLY A 4 15.17 -7.01 26.84
C GLY A 4 14.82 -8.02 25.75
N MET A 5 13.57 -8.01 25.34
CA MET A 5 13.15 -8.63 24.07
C MET A 5 13.62 -7.71 22.94
N SER A 6 14.83 -7.95 22.46
CA SER A 6 15.27 -7.44 21.16
C SER A 6 14.45 -8.15 20.09
N ALA A 7 13.35 -7.52 19.66
CA ALA A 7 12.67 -7.91 18.44
C ALA A 7 13.62 -7.62 17.27
N SER A 8 14.36 -8.63 16.84
CA SER A 8 15.14 -8.58 15.61
C SER A 8 14.17 -8.45 14.44
N PHE A 9 13.91 -7.22 14.02
CA PHE A 9 13.25 -6.94 12.75
C PHE A 9 14.24 -7.31 11.64
N VAL A 10 14.28 -8.59 11.27
CA VAL A 10 14.88 -8.99 9.99
C VAL A 10 13.93 -8.49 8.92
N ALA A 11 14.04 -7.21 8.58
CA ALA A 11 13.43 -6.65 7.40
C ALA A 11 14.13 -7.32 6.21
N LYS A 12 13.56 -8.41 5.72
CA LYS A 12 13.97 -8.96 4.43
C LYS A 12 13.69 -7.85 3.42
N ALA A 13 14.74 -7.33 2.81
CA ALA A 13 14.60 -6.36 1.73
C ALA A 13 13.86 -7.06 0.59
N GLU A 14 12.59 -6.73 0.40
CA GLU A 14 11.75 -7.33 -0.63
C GLU A 14 11.42 -6.21 -1.62
N THR A 15 12.23 -6.16 -2.67
CA THR A 15 12.00 -5.29 -3.81
C THR A 15 11.07 -6.03 -4.75
N GLY A 16 10.03 -5.34 -5.23
CA GLY A 16 9.11 -5.92 -6.19
C GLY A 16 8.45 -4.86 -7.03
N ILE A 17 8.05 -5.28 -8.22
CA ILE A 17 7.26 -4.47 -9.14
C ILE A 17 5.93 -5.17 -9.38
N GLY A 18 4.88 -4.42 -9.61
CA GLY A 18 3.55 -5.00 -9.76
C GLY A 18 2.58 -4.12 -10.50
N VAL A 19 1.37 -4.64 -10.61
CA VAL A 19 0.21 -3.94 -11.14
C VAL A 19 -0.94 -4.08 -10.16
N SER A 20 -1.77 -3.06 -10.09
CA SER A 20 -2.93 -3.03 -9.22
C SER A 20 -4.15 -2.43 -9.88
N VAL A 21 -5.31 -2.85 -9.42
CA VAL A 21 -6.63 -2.38 -9.85
C VAL A 21 -7.46 -2.02 -8.62
N GLY A 22 -8.34 -1.04 -8.77
CA GLY A 22 -9.21 -0.57 -7.71
C GLY A 22 -9.26 0.95 -7.64
N LYS A 23 -9.64 1.46 -6.48
CA LYS A 23 -9.68 2.90 -6.22
C LYS A 23 -8.35 3.40 -5.61
N PRO A 24 -8.02 4.69 -5.81
CA PRO A 24 -8.72 5.64 -6.68
C PRO A 24 -8.38 5.46 -8.16
N PHE A 25 -7.33 4.70 -8.48
CA PHE A 25 -6.88 4.39 -9.83
C PHE A 25 -6.26 2.98 -9.90
N TRP A 26 -6.14 2.44 -11.11
CA TRP A 26 -5.30 1.27 -11.40
C TRP A 26 -3.92 1.73 -11.87
N GLY A 27 -2.89 0.92 -11.66
CA GLY A 27 -1.53 1.42 -11.86
C GLY A 27 -0.40 0.43 -11.67
N LEU A 28 0.82 0.95 -11.73
CA LEU A 28 2.06 0.24 -11.42
C LEU A 28 2.40 0.40 -9.94
N ASP A 29 2.91 -0.66 -9.35
CA ASP A 29 3.38 -0.68 -7.98
C ASP A 29 4.89 -0.92 -7.92
N VAL A 30 5.57 -0.22 -7.01
CA VAL A 30 6.95 -0.51 -6.62
C VAL A 30 6.98 -0.70 -5.12
N ALA A 31 7.34 -1.90 -4.68
CA ALA A 31 7.53 -2.23 -3.27
C ALA A 31 9.03 -2.31 -2.95
N HIS A 32 9.45 -1.70 -1.86
CA HIS A 32 10.82 -1.78 -1.37
C HIS A 32 10.88 -1.52 0.14
N ASN A 33 11.42 -2.46 0.91
CA ASN A 33 11.68 -2.29 2.36
C ASN A 33 10.47 -1.80 3.18
N GLY A 34 9.30 -2.36 2.90
CA GLY A 34 8.04 -1.98 3.56
C GLY A 34 7.54 -0.60 3.16
N PHE A 35 8.03 -0.04 2.05
CA PHE A 35 7.37 1.05 1.33
C PHE A 35 6.73 0.49 0.07
N ARG A 36 5.60 1.08 -0.33
CA ARG A 36 4.95 0.83 -1.61
C ARG A 36 4.60 2.16 -2.26
N MET A 37 5.12 2.37 -3.45
CA MET A 37 4.74 3.46 -4.34
C MET A 37 3.79 2.94 -5.40
N ASN A 38 2.85 3.76 -5.82
CA ASN A 38 1.85 3.43 -6.83
C ASN A 38 1.76 4.60 -7.81
N VAL A 39 1.73 4.34 -9.12
CA VAL A 39 1.56 5.38 -10.15
C VAL A 39 0.43 4.96 -11.08
N SER A 40 -0.48 5.87 -11.38
CA SER A 40 -1.66 5.58 -12.21
C SER A 40 -1.29 5.24 -13.66
N LEU A 41 -2.13 4.41 -14.26
CA LEU A 41 -2.10 4.09 -15.69
C LEU A 41 -3.44 4.40 -16.38
N ASP A 42 -4.42 4.95 -15.66
CA ASP A 42 -5.66 5.47 -16.25
C ASP A 42 -5.49 6.89 -16.82
N ASP A 43 -6.55 7.41 -17.43
CA ASP A 43 -6.59 8.74 -18.04
C ASP A 43 -6.37 9.89 -17.05
N GLN A 44 -6.30 9.61 -15.74
CA GLN A 44 -6.22 10.59 -14.68
C GLN A 44 -4.91 10.39 -13.90
N PHE A 45 -4.13 11.46 -13.74
CA PHE A 45 -2.85 11.32 -13.06
C PHE A 45 -3.05 10.99 -11.58
N GLY A 46 -2.27 10.05 -11.06
CA GLY A 46 -2.31 9.68 -9.66
C GLY A 46 -1.01 9.05 -9.20
N ILE A 47 -0.60 9.39 -7.99
CA ILE A 47 0.59 8.82 -7.34
C ILE A 47 0.31 8.60 -5.87
N GLY A 48 0.72 7.45 -5.34
CA GLY A 48 0.58 7.09 -3.94
C GLY A 48 1.88 6.60 -3.35
N ALA A 49 2.08 6.84 -2.06
CA ALA A 49 3.19 6.29 -1.30
C ALA A 49 2.71 5.86 0.09
N ASN A 50 2.96 4.60 0.43
CA ASN A 50 2.52 3.99 1.68
C ASN A 50 3.69 3.29 2.39
N LYS A 51 3.75 3.42 3.71
CA LYS A 51 4.55 2.57 4.58
C LYS A 51 3.69 1.42 5.08
N THR A 52 4.19 0.19 4.98
CA THR A 52 3.52 -1.02 5.46
C THR A 52 4.19 -1.54 6.74
N PHE A 53 3.37 -2.13 7.60
CA PHE A 53 3.75 -2.72 8.88
C PHE A 53 3.15 -4.13 8.94
N ALA A 54 4.01 -5.14 8.87
CA ALA A 54 3.57 -6.53 8.88
C ALA A 54 2.96 -6.91 10.23
N VAL A 55 1.86 -7.66 10.21
CA VAL A 55 1.28 -8.30 11.39
C VAL A 55 1.88 -9.69 11.52
N SER A 56 2.66 -9.88 12.59
CA SER A 56 3.46 -11.10 12.81
C SER A 56 2.62 -12.38 12.74
N GLY A 57 3.12 -13.39 12.00
CA GLY A 57 2.48 -14.70 11.88
C GLY A 57 1.22 -14.73 11.00
N THR A 58 0.92 -13.64 10.28
CA THR A 58 -0.26 -13.55 9.41
C THR A 58 0.12 -13.02 8.03
N PRO A 59 -0.70 -13.23 6.98
CA PRO A 59 -0.54 -12.53 5.71
C PRO A 59 -0.94 -11.04 5.78
N MET A 60 -1.38 -10.55 6.94
CA MET A 60 -1.93 -9.20 7.09
C MET A 60 -0.83 -8.16 7.31
N TYR A 61 -1.13 -6.93 6.92
CA TYR A 61 -0.35 -5.74 7.27
C TYR A 61 -1.26 -4.54 7.48
N LEU A 62 -0.76 -3.59 8.26
CA LEU A 62 -1.31 -2.24 8.32
C LEU A 62 -0.49 -1.35 7.38
N PHE A 63 -1.09 -0.28 6.88
CA PHE A 63 -0.36 0.73 6.14
C PHE A 63 -0.85 2.14 6.46
N ILE A 64 0.03 3.10 6.24
CA ILE A 64 -0.29 4.52 6.28
C ILE A 64 0.53 5.23 5.21
N GLY A 65 -0.06 6.25 4.62
CA GLY A 65 0.58 7.02 3.58
C GLY A 65 -0.30 8.14 3.10
N GLY A 66 -0.08 8.53 1.86
CA GLY A 66 -0.96 9.40 1.16
C GLY A 66 -0.90 9.18 -0.34
N GLN A 67 -1.86 9.79 -1.01
CA GLN A 67 -1.95 9.79 -2.46
C GLN A 67 -2.32 11.17 -2.96
N TYR A 68 -1.75 11.51 -4.11
CA TYR A 68 -2.21 12.61 -4.94
C TYR A 68 -2.95 12.04 -6.14
N VAL A 69 -4.11 12.61 -6.47
CA VAL A 69 -4.94 12.20 -7.59
C VAL A 69 -5.39 13.48 -8.30
N ASP A 70 -5.33 13.54 -9.63
CA ASP A 70 -5.86 14.67 -10.39
C ASP A 70 -7.22 14.28 -10.99
N ARG A 71 -8.25 14.25 -10.14
CA ARG A 71 -9.61 13.85 -10.51
C ARG A 71 -10.63 14.89 -10.07
N ASN A 72 -10.91 15.86 -10.93
CA ASN A 72 -12.10 16.76 -10.92
C ASN A 72 -12.53 17.44 -9.60
N GLN A 73 -11.85 17.23 -8.46
CA GLN A 73 -11.89 17.97 -7.19
C GLN A 73 -11.13 17.30 -6.02
N HIS A 74 -10.76 16.02 -6.12
CA HIS A 74 -9.98 15.33 -5.08
C HIS A 74 -8.48 15.34 -5.39
N TYR A 75 -7.65 16.06 -4.61
CA TYR A 75 -6.22 16.20 -4.91
C TYR A 75 -5.31 15.43 -3.97
N VAL A 76 -5.49 15.54 -2.66
CA VAL A 76 -4.60 14.91 -1.68
C VAL A 76 -5.40 14.14 -0.65
N ALA A 77 -5.05 12.87 -0.45
CA ALA A 77 -5.64 12.04 0.59
C ALA A 77 -4.59 11.42 1.51
N LEU A 78 -4.95 11.28 2.79
CA LEU A 78 -4.29 10.37 3.72
C LEU A 78 -4.91 8.98 3.61
N THR A 79 -4.06 7.95 3.56
CA THR A 79 -4.50 6.58 3.29
C THR A 79 -4.03 5.60 4.37
N PRO A 80 -4.61 5.67 5.59
CA PRO A 80 -4.44 4.61 6.57
C PRO A 80 -5.28 3.39 6.17
N GLY A 81 -4.77 2.18 6.33
CA GLY A 81 -5.54 1.01 5.95
C GLY A 81 -4.98 -0.32 6.43
N ILE A 82 -5.68 -1.36 6.00
CA ILE A 82 -5.35 -2.76 6.25
C ILE A 82 -5.25 -3.48 4.91
N GLY A 83 -4.27 -4.38 4.80
CA GLY A 83 -4.15 -5.24 3.65
C GLY A 83 -3.74 -6.65 4.03
N ALA A 84 -3.83 -7.53 3.05
CA ALA A 84 -3.37 -8.90 3.13
C ALA A 84 -2.55 -9.22 1.89
N GLU A 85 -1.42 -9.91 2.06
CA GLU A 85 -0.60 -10.41 0.96
C GLU A 85 -0.31 -11.90 1.11
N PHE A 86 -0.66 -12.65 0.07
CA PHE A 86 -0.34 -14.06 -0.08
C PHE A 86 0.82 -14.20 -1.05
N ARG A 87 1.92 -14.80 -0.60
CA ARG A 87 3.14 -14.90 -1.40
C ARG A 87 3.50 -16.34 -1.75
N VAL A 88 3.52 -16.63 -3.05
CA VAL A 88 4.07 -17.84 -3.66
C VAL A 88 5.29 -17.41 -4.47
N LYS A 89 6.46 -17.42 -3.83
CA LYS A 89 7.67 -16.80 -4.40
C LYS A 89 7.93 -17.28 -5.85
N PRO A 90 8.24 -16.35 -6.79
CA PRO A 90 8.52 -14.92 -6.57
C PRO A 90 7.28 -14.01 -6.56
N VAL A 91 6.08 -14.56 -6.70
CA VAL A 91 4.83 -13.81 -6.91
C VAL A 91 4.10 -13.55 -5.59
N GLY A 92 3.58 -12.34 -5.41
CA GLY A 92 2.67 -11.98 -4.32
C GLY A 92 1.36 -11.43 -4.85
N PHE A 93 0.25 -11.85 -4.24
CA PHE A 93 -1.09 -11.33 -4.48
C PHE A 93 -1.53 -10.56 -3.25
N TYR A 94 -2.02 -9.35 -3.43
CA TYR A 94 -2.45 -8.53 -2.30
C TYR A 94 -3.82 -7.90 -2.51
N VAL A 95 -4.45 -7.56 -1.38
CA VAL A 95 -5.68 -6.77 -1.31
C VAL A 95 -5.55 -5.75 -0.18
N ASP A 96 -6.07 -4.55 -0.40
CA ASP A 96 -6.10 -3.45 0.56
C ASP A 96 -7.51 -2.88 0.72
N LEU A 97 -7.78 -2.39 1.92
CA LEU A 97 -8.93 -1.58 2.27
C LEU A 97 -8.45 -0.34 3.04
N THR A 98 -8.87 0.84 2.61
CA THR A 98 -8.47 2.12 3.20
C THR A 98 -9.65 3.09 3.23
N PRO A 99 -10.01 3.67 4.38
CA PRO A 99 -10.78 4.92 4.40
C PRO A 99 -9.85 6.06 3.98
N ALA A 100 -9.84 6.41 2.69
CA ALA A 100 -9.10 7.55 2.17
C ALA A 100 -9.73 8.85 2.69
N ILE A 101 -8.92 9.69 3.34
CA ILE A 101 -9.36 10.97 3.90
C ILE A 101 -8.85 12.07 2.97
N TYR A 102 -9.74 12.62 2.14
CA TYR A 102 -9.43 13.69 1.19
C TYR A 102 -9.37 15.03 1.94
N LEU A 103 -8.20 15.66 1.92
CA LEU A 103 -7.94 16.85 2.72
C LEU A 103 -8.55 18.12 2.14
N ASP A 104 -8.78 18.14 0.82
CA ASP A 104 -9.33 19.31 0.13
C ASP A 104 -10.81 19.54 0.46
N GLU A 105 -11.58 18.45 0.55
CA GLU A 105 -13.03 18.47 0.79
C GLU A 105 -13.41 18.04 2.22
N LEU A 106 -12.43 17.53 2.99
CA LEU A 106 -12.64 16.88 4.27
C LEU A 106 -13.64 15.71 4.18
N ASP A 107 -13.59 15.00 3.05
CA ASP A 107 -14.42 13.83 2.78
C ASP A 107 -13.66 12.52 3.07
N VAL A 108 -14.41 11.46 3.35
CA VAL A 108 -13.88 10.13 3.63
C VAL A 108 -14.51 9.11 2.69
N GLU A 109 -13.68 8.50 1.84
CA GLU A 109 -14.13 7.46 0.92
C GLU A 109 -13.49 6.11 1.27
N LEU A 110 -14.29 5.05 1.33
CA LEU A 110 -13.77 3.70 1.47
C LEU A 110 -13.28 3.18 0.11
N GLU A 111 -11.98 3.00 -0.02
CA GLU A 111 -11.33 2.49 -1.21
C GLU A 111 -10.82 1.06 -1.01
N ALA A 112 -10.93 0.28 -2.08
CA ALA A 112 -10.41 -1.08 -2.14
C ALA A 112 -9.48 -1.22 -3.34
N ARG A 113 -8.39 -1.98 -3.16
CA ARG A 113 -7.39 -2.26 -4.19
C ARG A 113 -6.96 -3.71 -4.12
N ALA A 114 -6.68 -4.30 -5.27
CA ALA A 114 -6.01 -5.59 -5.35
C ALA A 114 -4.89 -5.53 -6.39
N GLY A 115 -3.85 -6.33 -6.21
CA GLY A 115 -2.73 -6.33 -7.14
C GLY A 115 -1.85 -7.56 -7.06
N ILE A 116 -0.96 -7.65 -8.03
CA ILE A 116 0.02 -8.72 -8.18
C ILE A 116 1.41 -8.08 -8.24
N LYS A 117 2.36 -8.61 -7.48
CA LYS A 117 3.76 -8.17 -7.44
C LYS A 117 4.69 -9.34 -7.76
N VAL A 118 5.76 -9.07 -8.51
CA VAL A 118 6.88 -9.98 -8.71
C VAL A 118 8.07 -9.43 -7.94
N TYR A 119 8.65 -10.26 -7.08
CA TYR A 119 9.76 -9.89 -6.20
C TYR A 119 11.10 -10.46 -6.64
N PHE A 120 12.17 -9.72 -6.36
CA PHE A 120 13.56 -10.10 -6.63
C PHE A 120 14.50 -9.66 -5.50
#